data_AF-A0A7E5WUZ2-F1
#
_entry.id   AF-A0A7E5WUZ2-F1
#
_cell.length_a   1.000
_cell.length_b   1.000
_cell.length_c   1.000
_cell.angle_alpha   90.00
_cell.angle_beta   90.00
_cell.angle_gamma   90.00
#
_symmetry.space_group_name_H-M   'P 1'
#
loop_
_entity.id
_entity.type
_entity.pdbx_description
1 polymer ?
#
loop_
_entity_poly.entity_id
_entity_poly.type
_entity_poly.pdbx_seq_one_letter_code
_entity_poly.pdbx_strand_id
1 'polypeptide(L)'
;MERQMEPLGSLTLRNAPPPDSFITVGGVRIGIKTTLKYLGIVLDSRWDFGPHLRALTPKLVRTAGALSQLLPNLGGPNITCRKLYTGIVRSMALYGAPIWGNNLTVRKAALLQKPQRALAVRVIRGYRTISGEAATLLAQTLPWKYEARVLAQLYTWRQVQARGGDLSLKEQREQLRRAVLTDWLHSLGSPTAGHELIAAIRPVFWDWLERRHGVFSYRLTQVLTGHGCFGKYLCRIGRELTGGCHHCANPEDDAKHTLLDCPAWANDRRDLVANLDGQALSLPAIISAMVGRESAWLAVATYCETVMSAKEAAEREREVTTDNPSRRRRLVRRRQNDLRPP
;
A
#
# COMPACT_ATOMS: atom_id res chain seq x y z
N MET A 1 4.56 -52.54 53.12
CA MET A 1 3.50 -52.12 52.17
C MET A 1 3.93 -50.77 51.60
N GLU A 2 4.95 -50.81 50.74
CA GLU A 2 5.60 -49.64 50.14
C GLU A 2 4.96 -49.37 48.79
N ARG A 3 4.30 -48.21 48.64
CA ARG A 3 3.85 -47.71 47.33
C ARG A 3 4.98 -46.89 46.72
N GLN A 4 5.60 -47.44 45.68
CA GLN A 4 6.45 -46.69 44.76
C GLN A 4 5.62 -45.60 44.07
N MET A 5 6.07 -44.35 44.16
CA MET A 5 5.63 -43.25 43.31
C MET A 5 6.32 -43.41 41.95
N GLU A 6 5.56 -43.70 40.91
CA GLU A 6 6.00 -43.45 39.53
C GLU A 6 6.02 -41.94 39.24
N PRO A 7 7.02 -41.41 38.52
CA PRO A 7 7.01 -40.02 38.13
C PRO A 7 6.07 -39.80 36.93
N LEU A 8 5.19 -38.82 37.13
CA LEU A 8 4.29 -38.20 36.15
C LEU A 8 4.93 -38.06 34.76
N GLY A 9 4.28 -38.66 33.77
CA GLY A 9 4.66 -38.60 32.37
C GLY A 9 4.90 -37.18 31.89
N SER A 10 6.05 -36.99 31.23
CA SER A 10 6.39 -35.74 30.58
C SER A 10 5.29 -35.40 29.56
N LEU A 11 4.65 -34.26 29.74
CA LEU A 11 3.80 -33.65 28.71
C LEU A 11 4.68 -33.35 27.50
N THR A 12 4.72 -34.28 26.55
CA THR A 12 5.35 -34.06 25.26
C THR A 12 4.60 -32.94 24.54
N LEU A 13 5.19 -31.75 24.52
CA LEU A 13 4.77 -30.68 23.62
C LEU A 13 4.83 -31.25 22.20
N ARG A 14 3.67 -31.54 21.60
CA ARG A 14 3.50 -32.13 20.25
C ARG A 14 4.23 -31.40 19.10
N ASN A 15 4.96 -30.32 19.39
CA ASN A 15 5.63 -29.45 18.42
C ASN A 15 7.08 -29.06 18.79
N ALA A 16 7.68 -29.66 19.82
CA ALA A 16 9.08 -29.40 20.17
C ALA A 16 9.98 -30.57 19.76
N PRO A 17 11.18 -30.33 19.21
CA PRO A 17 12.15 -31.40 18.99
C PRO A 17 12.52 -32.03 20.33
N PRO A 18 12.90 -33.33 20.34
CA PRO A 18 13.34 -34.00 21.56
C PRO A 18 14.50 -33.22 22.21
N PRO A 19 14.55 -33.10 23.55
CA PRO A 19 15.68 -32.49 24.25
C PRO A 19 16.99 -33.16 23.83
N ASP A 20 18.05 -32.36 23.69
CA ASP A 20 19.41 -32.82 23.36
C ASP A 20 19.55 -33.62 22.05
N SER A 21 18.60 -33.49 21.13
CA SER A 21 18.72 -34.10 19.82
C SER A 21 19.62 -33.28 18.86
N PHE A 22 20.56 -33.96 18.20
CA PHE A 22 21.49 -33.36 17.24
C PHE A 22 21.79 -34.34 16.10
N ILE A 23 22.17 -33.78 14.95
CA ILE A 23 22.77 -34.52 13.83
C ILE A 23 24.24 -34.11 13.68
N THR A 24 25.11 -35.02 13.26
CA THR A 24 26.51 -34.71 12.99
C THR A 24 26.74 -34.63 11.48
N VAL A 25 27.20 -33.48 10.98
CA VAL A 25 27.53 -33.28 9.57
C VAL A 25 28.98 -32.80 9.48
N GLY A 26 29.86 -33.57 8.85
CA GLY A 26 31.29 -33.23 8.74
C GLY A 26 31.98 -33.02 10.11
N GLY A 27 31.59 -33.78 11.14
CA GLY A 27 32.11 -33.65 12.51
C GLY A 27 31.47 -32.55 13.37
N VAL A 28 30.58 -31.74 12.80
CA VAL A 28 29.89 -30.65 13.52
C VAL A 28 28.54 -31.14 14.05
N ARG A 29 28.30 -31.00 15.36
CA ARG A 29 27.00 -31.28 15.99
C ARG A 29 26.03 -30.12 15.73
N ILE A 30 24.96 -30.39 15.00
CA ILE A 30 23.88 -29.46 14.69
C ILE A 30 22.66 -29.87 15.50
N GLY A 31 22.26 -29.06 16.48
CA GLY A 31 21.06 -29.31 17.28
C GLY A 31 19.79 -29.27 16.43
N ILE A 32 18.89 -30.22 16.65
CA ILE A 32 17.59 -30.26 15.99
C ILE A 32 16.73 -29.13 16.53
N LYS A 33 16.29 -28.24 15.64
CA LYS A 33 15.43 -27.10 15.96
C LYS A 33 14.10 -27.23 15.21
N THR A 34 13.08 -26.54 15.69
CA THR A 34 11.79 -26.42 14.99
C THR A 34 11.90 -25.67 13.66
N THR A 35 12.98 -24.92 13.47
CA THR A 35 13.26 -24.17 12.24
C THR A 35 14.73 -24.27 11.82
N LEU A 36 14.97 -24.29 10.52
CA LEU A 36 16.29 -24.26 9.89
C LEU A 36 16.39 -23.06 8.95
N LYS A 37 17.50 -22.30 9.00
CA LYS A 37 17.77 -21.27 8.00
C LYS A 37 18.61 -21.86 6.87
N TYR A 38 18.10 -21.81 5.65
CA TYR A 38 18.78 -22.29 4.45
C TYR A 38 18.63 -21.26 3.32
N LEU A 39 19.75 -20.85 2.72
CA LEU A 39 19.81 -19.83 1.66
C LEU A 39 18.96 -18.58 1.99
N GLY A 40 19.03 -18.10 3.24
CA GLY A 40 18.27 -16.92 3.67
C GLY A 40 16.77 -17.13 3.96
N ILE A 41 16.22 -18.32 3.66
CA ILE A 41 14.84 -18.70 3.97
C ILE A 41 14.82 -19.44 5.31
N VAL A 42 13.79 -19.21 6.14
CA VAL A 42 13.58 -19.95 7.40
C VAL A 42 12.54 -21.03 7.12
N LEU A 43 12.97 -22.28 7.10
CA LEU A 43 12.14 -23.46 6.94
C LEU A 43 11.66 -23.90 8.31
N ASP A 44 10.37 -24.13 8.47
CA ASP A 44 9.81 -24.82 9.64
C ASP A 44 9.40 -26.26 9.27
N SER A 45 9.24 -27.11 10.28
CA SER A 45 8.93 -28.53 10.10
C SER A 45 7.66 -28.83 9.30
N ARG A 46 6.74 -27.85 9.17
CA ARG A 46 5.48 -27.99 8.43
C ARG A 46 5.52 -27.32 7.07
N TRP A 47 6.66 -26.74 6.67
CA TRP A 47 6.77 -25.94 5.46
C TRP A 47 5.71 -24.82 5.39
N ASP A 48 5.35 -24.25 6.55
CA ASP A 48 4.32 -23.22 6.68
C ASP A 48 4.88 -21.81 6.32
N PHE A 49 6.17 -21.58 6.53
CA PHE A 49 6.88 -20.31 6.32
C PHE A 49 6.38 -19.14 7.17
N GLY A 50 5.49 -19.38 8.14
CA GLY A 50 5.09 -18.38 9.13
C GLY A 50 6.30 -17.78 9.88
N PRO A 51 7.24 -18.58 10.41
CA PRO A 51 8.46 -18.07 11.04
C PRO A 51 9.33 -17.21 10.09
N HIS A 52 9.44 -17.60 8.81
CA HIS A 52 10.16 -16.83 7.81
C HIS A 52 9.59 -15.42 7.65
N LEU A 53 8.28 -15.30 7.41
CA LEU A 53 7.65 -14.00 7.20
C LEU A 53 7.69 -13.13 8.46
N ARG A 54 7.53 -13.72 9.65
CA ARG A 54 7.68 -12.98 10.92
C ARG A 54 9.09 -12.44 11.14
N ALA A 55 10.12 -13.17 10.71
CA ALA A 55 11.50 -12.71 10.77
C ALA A 55 11.84 -11.69 9.65
N LEU A 56 11.20 -11.80 8.49
CA LEU A 56 11.42 -10.93 7.32
C LEU A 56 10.74 -9.57 7.48
N THR A 57 9.48 -9.52 7.92
CA THR A 57 8.67 -8.29 7.96
C THR A 57 9.33 -7.14 8.72
N PRO A 58 9.93 -7.31 9.92
CA PRO A 58 10.61 -6.22 10.61
C PRO A 58 11.75 -5.60 9.79
N LYS A 59 12.49 -6.42 9.02
CA LYS A 59 13.54 -5.94 8.12
C LYS A 59 12.94 -5.10 7.00
N LEU A 60 11.89 -5.60 6.35
CA LEU A 60 11.18 -4.87 5.28
C LEU A 60 10.61 -3.55 5.78
N VAL A 61 10.01 -3.53 6.98
CA VAL A 61 9.44 -2.31 7.57
C VAL A 61 10.54 -1.29 7.89
N ARG A 62 11.68 -1.72 8.42
CA ARG A 62 12.83 -0.82 8.66
C ARG A 62 13.36 -0.22 7.35
N THR A 63 13.59 -1.04 6.33
CA THR A 63 14.07 -0.56 5.02
C THR A 63 13.05 0.37 4.36
N ALA A 64 11.77 -0.02 4.35
CA ALA A 64 10.70 0.82 3.82
C ALA A 64 10.57 2.15 4.59
N GLY A 65 10.78 2.12 5.91
CA GLY A 65 10.79 3.30 6.77
C GLY A 65 11.94 4.25 6.44
N ALA A 66 13.17 3.73 6.32
CA ALA A 66 14.34 4.51 5.94
C ALA A 66 14.17 5.15 4.56
N LEU A 67 13.76 4.38 3.55
CA LEU A 67 13.52 4.89 2.20
C LEU A 67 12.35 5.89 2.16
N SER A 68 11.32 5.68 2.98
CA SER A 68 10.19 6.61 3.09
C SER A 68 10.59 7.99 3.60
N GLN A 69 11.68 8.13 4.37
CA GLN A 69 12.17 9.42 4.83
C GLN A 69 12.75 10.27 3.68
N LEU A 70 13.27 9.62 2.64
CA LEU A 70 13.81 10.27 1.43
C LEU A 70 12.72 10.64 0.41
N LEU A 71 11.47 10.29 0.69
CA LEU A 71 10.34 10.44 -0.23
C LEU A 71 9.23 11.31 0.39
N PRO A 72 9.47 12.62 0.59
CA PRO A 72 8.44 13.53 1.09
C PRO A 72 7.26 13.60 0.12
N ASN A 73 6.08 13.96 0.61
CA ASN A 73 4.87 14.04 -0.22
C ASN A 73 4.91 15.29 -1.13
N LEU A 74 5.30 16.42 -0.55
CA LEU A 74 5.54 17.69 -1.24
C LEU A 74 7.04 17.82 -1.53
N GLY A 75 7.37 18.26 -2.75
CA GLY A 75 8.75 18.30 -3.21
C GLY A 75 9.40 16.91 -3.30
N GLY A 76 10.72 16.91 -3.48
CA GLY A 76 11.55 15.70 -3.47
C GLY A 76 11.47 14.85 -4.75
N PRO A 77 11.93 13.59 -4.68
CA PRO A 77 12.21 12.79 -5.88
C PRO A 77 10.99 12.52 -6.77
N ASN A 78 11.26 12.40 -8.07
CA ASN A 78 10.28 12.08 -9.10
C ASN A 78 9.73 10.65 -8.97
N ILE A 79 8.77 10.29 -9.84
CA ILE A 79 8.13 8.98 -9.81
C ILE A 79 9.10 7.83 -10.08
N THR A 80 10.12 8.03 -10.91
CA THR A 80 11.14 7.01 -11.22
C THR A 80 11.92 6.62 -9.98
N CYS A 81 12.40 7.60 -9.20
CA CYS A 81 13.08 7.34 -7.93
C CYS A 81 12.17 6.62 -6.92
N ARG A 82 10.89 7.01 -6.82
CA ARG A 82 9.90 6.36 -5.93
C ARG A 82 9.67 4.90 -6.31
N LYS A 83 9.53 4.61 -7.61
CA LYS A 83 9.39 3.24 -8.13
C LYS A 83 10.65 2.42 -7.91
N LEU A 84 11.84 3.01 -8.08
CA LEU A 84 13.12 2.36 -7.80
C LEU A 84 13.22 1.88 -6.34
N TYR A 85 12.97 2.76 -5.38
CA TYR A 85 13.01 2.40 -3.95
C TYR A 85 11.94 1.36 -3.57
N THR A 86 10.77 1.42 -4.21
CA THR A 86 9.75 0.38 -4.06
C THR A 86 10.26 -0.96 -4.59
N GLY A 87 10.96 -0.95 -5.72
CA GLY A 87 11.61 -2.11 -6.33
C GLY A 87 12.63 -2.81 -5.41
N ILE A 88 13.45 -2.04 -4.68
CA ILE A 88 14.42 -2.58 -3.72
C ILE A 88 13.72 -3.45 -2.67
N VAL A 89 12.72 -2.89 -1.97
CA VAL A 89 12.02 -3.60 -0.90
C VAL A 89 11.16 -4.73 -1.46
N ARG A 90 10.58 -4.56 -2.65
CA ARG A 90 9.87 -5.63 -3.35
C ARG A 90 10.79 -6.83 -3.61
N SER A 91 12.00 -6.61 -4.10
CA SER A 91 12.99 -7.67 -4.32
C SER A 91 13.38 -8.38 -3.03
N MET A 92 13.53 -7.64 -1.92
CA MET A 92 13.74 -8.24 -0.60
C MET A 92 12.53 -9.08 -0.14
N ALA A 93 11.31 -8.58 -0.36
CA ALA A 93 10.09 -9.21 0.09
C ALA A 93 9.74 -10.48 -0.69
N LEU A 94 10.05 -10.51 -1.98
CA LEU A 94 9.76 -11.63 -2.89
C LEU A 94 10.95 -12.59 -3.04
N TYR A 95 12.04 -12.37 -2.30
CA TYR A 95 13.13 -13.32 -2.25
C TYR A 95 12.64 -14.66 -1.70
N GLY A 96 12.90 -15.75 -2.43
CA GLY A 96 12.42 -17.08 -2.07
C GLY A 96 10.92 -17.31 -2.30
N ALA A 97 10.18 -16.34 -2.86
CA ALA A 97 8.76 -16.51 -3.19
C ALA A 97 8.44 -17.76 -4.01
N PRO A 98 9.31 -18.24 -4.93
CA PRO A 98 9.14 -19.54 -5.56
C PRO A 98 8.86 -20.72 -4.61
N ILE A 99 9.40 -20.65 -3.39
CA ILE A 99 9.33 -21.73 -2.40
C ILE A 99 8.15 -21.52 -1.43
N TRP A 100 7.92 -20.29 -0.97
CA TRP A 100 6.89 -20.01 0.05
C TRP A 100 5.58 -19.42 -0.50
N GLY A 101 5.54 -18.97 -1.75
CA GLY A 101 4.43 -18.18 -2.31
C GLY A 101 3.09 -18.89 -2.34
N ASN A 102 3.08 -20.22 -2.56
CA ASN A 102 1.86 -21.03 -2.55
C ASN A 102 1.29 -21.27 -1.14
N ASN A 103 2.06 -21.02 -0.07
CA ASN A 103 1.69 -21.28 1.32
C ASN A 103 1.15 -20.03 2.06
N LEU A 104 0.86 -18.95 1.34
CA LEU A 104 0.35 -17.70 1.89
C LEU A 104 -1.14 -17.82 2.30
N THR A 105 -1.39 -17.87 3.60
CA THR A 105 -2.74 -17.61 4.15
C THR A 105 -3.00 -16.10 4.22
N VAL A 106 -4.27 -15.71 4.40
CA VAL A 106 -4.65 -14.29 4.58
C VAL A 106 -3.85 -13.62 5.71
N ARG A 107 -3.67 -14.33 6.83
CA ARG A 107 -2.88 -13.83 7.99
C ARG A 107 -1.41 -13.60 7.63
N LYS A 108 -0.80 -14.49 6.86
CA LYS A 108 0.60 -14.34 6.39
C LYS A 108 0.74 -13.22 5.37
N ALA A 109 -0.21 -13.10 4.45
CA ALA A 109 -0.23 -12.03 3.46
C ALA A 109 -0.29 -10.63 4.10
N ALA A 110 -0.99 -10.48 5.23
CA ALA A 110 -1.03 -9.21 5.98
C ALA A 110 0.36 -8.75 6.47
N LEU A 111 1.29 -9.67 6.73
CA LEU A 111 2.67 -9.36 7.13
C LEU A 111 3.47 -8.67 6.00
N LEU A 112 3.13 -8.95 4.74
CA LEU A 112 3.72 -8.32 3.55
C LEU A 112 3.02 -7.01 3.20
N GLN A 113 1.72 -6.90 3.48
CA GLN A 113 0.93 -5.72 3.16
C GLN A 113 1.43 -4.47 3.89
N LYS A 114 1.89 -4.59 5.14
CA LYS A 114 2.37 -3.44 5.94
C LYS A 114 3.55 -2.69 5.28
N PRO A 115 4.70 -3.34 4.95
CA PRO A 115 5.79 -2.68 4.24
C PRO A 115 5.42 -2.25 2.83
N GLN A 116 4.63 -3.04 2.08
CA GLN A 116 4.19 -2.66 0.74
C GLN A 116 3.35 -1.38 0.77
N ARG A 117 2.38 -1.30 1.68
CA ARG A 117 1.53 -0.11 1.87
C ARG A 117 2.36 1.12 2.21
N ALA A 118 3.38 0.99 3.07
CA ALA A 118 4.24 2.11 3.43
C ALA A 118 4.89 2.73 2.18
N LEU A 119 5.35 1.91 1.24
CA LEU A 119 5.95 2.36 -0.02
C LEU A 119 4.92 2.84 -1.03
N ALA A 120 3.81 2.11 -1.20
CA ALA A 120 2.73 2.49 -2.11
C ALA A 120 2.18 3.88 -1.77
N VAL A 121 2.00 4.19 -0.47
CA VAL A 121 1.63 5.53 0.00
C VAL A 121 2.65 6.59 -0.45
N ARG A 122 3.96 6.28 -0.46
CA ARG A 122 4.99 7.22 -0.95
C ARG A 122 4.99 7.38 -2.45
N VAL A 123 4.70 6.32 -3.21
CA VAL A 123 4.55 6.37 -4.68
C VAL A 123 3.45 7.35 -5.06
N ILE A 124 2.31 7.29 -4.37
CA ILE A 124 1.17 8.18 -4.60
C ILE A 124 1.23 9.47 -3.79
N ARG A 125 2.34 9.76 -3.09
CA ARG A 125 2.48 10.93 -2.22
C ARG A 125 1.36 11.08 -1.19
N GLY A 126 0.70 9.99 -0.79
CA GLY A 126 -0.53 10.03 -0.02
C GLY A 126 -0.33 10.18 1.50
N TYR A 127 -1.45 10.35 2.20
CA TYR A 127 -1.47 10.32 3.66
C TYR A 127 -1.24 8.89 4.19
N ARG A 128 -0.52 8.79 5.32
CA ARG A 128 -0.22 7.52 6.01
C ARG A 128 -1.43 6.73 6.50
N THR A 129 -2.65 7.24 6.34
CA THR A 129 -3.92 6.64 6.77
C THR A 129 -4.67 5.97 5.61
N ILE A 130 -4.27 6.18 4.35
CA ILE A 130 -4.87 5.52 3.18
C ILE A 130 -4.78 4.00 3.34
N SER A 131 -5.83 3.26 2.98
CA SER A 131 -5.86 1.80 3.10
C SER A 131 -4.81 1.12 2.22
N GLY A 132 -4.41 -0.10 2.56
CA GLY A 132 -3.45 -0.85 1.74
C GLY A 132 -3.97 -1.09 0.32
N GLU A 133 -5.25 -1.45 0.21
CA GLU A 133 -5.92 -1.74 -1.07
C GLU A 133 -5.95 -0.52 -1.99
N ALA A 134 -6.43 0.62 -1.48
CA ALA A 134 -6.44 1.88 -2.21
C ALA A 134 -5.01 2.34 -2.58
N ALA A 135 -4.07 2.22 -1.64
CA ALA A 135 -2.68 2.62 -1.91
C ALA A 135 -2.05 1.78 -3.03
N THR A 136 -2.23 0.46 -3.02
CA THR A 136 -1.69 -0.42 -4.08
C THR A 136 -2.36 -0.19 -5.43
N LEU A 137 -3.67 0.06 -5.44
CA LEU A 137 -4.44 0.33 -6.66
C LEU A 137 -4.01 1.66 -7.31
N LEU A 138 -3.91 2.73 -6.52
CA LEU A 138 -3.43 4.02 -7.01
C LEU A 138 -1.96 3.97 -7.44
N ALA A 139 -1.11 3.26 -6.70
CA ALA A 139 0.31 3.11 -7.03
C ALA A 139 0.57 2.19 -8.23
N GLN A 140 -0.47 1.56 -8.81
CA GLN A 140 -0.36 0.55 -9.87
C GLN A 140 0.62 -0.57 -9.52
N THR A 141 0.66 -0.97 -8.24
CA THR A 141 1.52 -2.04 -7.75
C THR A 141 0.68 -3.22 -7.31
N LEU A 142 0.89 -4.37 -7.96
CA LEU A 142 0.23 -5.61 -7.63
C LEU A 142 0.55 -5.99 -6.17
N PRO A 143 -0.44 -6.28 -5.29
CA PRO A 143 -0.14 -6.73 -3.94
C PRO A 143 0.82 -7.92 -3.93
N TRP A 144 1.86 -7.89 -3.10
CA TRP A 144 2.96 -8.86 -3.11
C TRP A 144 2.50 -10.30 -2.89
N LYS A 145 1.33 -10.51 -2.26
CA LYS A 145 0.70 -11.83 -2.15
C LYS A 145 0.38 -12.46 -3.51
N TYR A 146 -0.04 -11.65 -4.49
CA TYR A 146 -0.32 -12.10 -5.85
C TYR A 146 0.98 -12.27 -6.64
N GLU A 147 1.93 -11.34 -6.48
CA GLU A 147 3.25 -11.49 -7.11
C GLU A 147 3.98 -12.75 -6.66
N ALA A 148 3.93 -13.06 -5.36
CA ALA A 148 4.52 -14.27 -4.81
C ALA A 148 3.89 -15.54 -5.39
N ARG A 149 2.57 -15.54 -5.59
CA ARG A 149 1.84 -16.64 -6.25
C ARG A 149 2.30 -16.84 -7.69
N VAL A 150 2.42 -15.76 -8.48
CA VAL A 150 2.94 -15.84 -9.86
C VAL A 150 4.36 -16.42 -9.88
N LEU A 151 5.23 -15.99 -8.97
CA LEU A 151 6.61 -16.49 -8.88
C LEU A 151 6.66 -17.98 -8.51
N ALA A 152 5.82 -18.43 -7.59
CA ALA A 152 5.71 -19.83 -7.22
C ALA A 152 5.16 -20.70 -8.36
N GLN A 153 4.08 -20.27 -9.01
CA GLN A 153 3.49 -20.99 -10.15
C GLN A 153 4.46 -21.07 -11.34
N LEU A 154 5.18 -19.99 -11.66
CA LEU A 154 6.20 -20.01 -12.70
C LEU A 154 7.35 -20.97 -12.38
N TYR A 155 7.74 -21.07 -11.12
CA TYR A 155 8.80 -21.98 -10.69
C TYR A 155 8.37 -23.44 -10.86
N THR A 156 7.17 -23.80 -10.39
CA THR A 156 6.60 -25.15 -10.57
C THR A 156 6.43 -25.48 -12.05
N TRP A 157 5.89 -24.56 -12.85
CA TRP A 157 5.74 -24.75 -14.29
C TRP A 157 7.07 -25.01 -14.98
N ARG A 158 8.14 -24.25 -14.64
CA ARG A 158 9.48 -24.48 -15.22
C ARG A 158 10.03 -25.87 -14.90
N GLN A 159 9.79 -26.39 -13.70
CA GLN A 159 10.22 -27.75 -13.35
C GLN A 159 9.52 -28.82 -14.19
N VAL A 160 8.27 -28.58 -14.58
CA VAL A 160 7.50 -29.47 -15.47
C VAL A 160 7.91 -29.29 -16.93
N GLN A 161 8.11 -28.06 -17.40
CA GLN A 161 8.48 -27.76 -18.79
C GLN A 161 9.90 -28.21 -19.17
N ALA A 162 10.82 -28.24 -18.21
CA ALA A 162 12.10 -28.92 -18.39
C ALA A 162 11.95 -30.42 -18.77
N ARG A 163 10.73 -30.97 -18.61
CA ARG A 163 10.34 -32.34 -18.99
C ARG A 163 9.51 -32.40 -20.29
N GLY A 164 9.40 -31.30 -21.04
CA GLY A 164 8.84 -31.24 -22.40
C GLY A 164 7.48 -30.53 -22.52
N GLY A 165 7.47 -29.22 -22.76
CA GLY A 165 6.25 -28.52 -23.16
C GLY A 165 6.49 -27.29 -24.06
N ASP A 166 5.38 -26.70 -24.49
CA ASP A 166 5.30 -25.93 -25.76
C ASP A 166 5.20 -24.41 -25.59
N LEU A 167 4.77 -23.92 -24.41
CA LEU A 167 4.58 -22.49 -24.16
C LEU A 167 5.90 -21.76 -23.88
N SER A 168 6.09 -20.57 -24.44
CA SER A 168 7.22 -19.74 -24.07
C SER A 168 7.08 -19.24 -22.62
N LEU A 169 8.22 -19.05 -21.95
CA LEU A 169 8.26 -18.47 -20.60
C LEU A 169 7.53 -17.11 -20.51
N LYS A 170 7.59 -16.31 -21.58
CA LYS A 170 6.95 -15.00 -21.64
C LYS A 170 5.43 -15.13 -21.64
N GLU A 171 4.89 -16.02 -22.47
CA GLU A 171 3.45 -16.29 -22.55
C GLU A 171 2.92 -16.83 -21.23
N GLN A 172 3.60 -17.80 -20.62
CA GLN A 172 3.18 -18.34 -19.32
C GLN A 172 3.17 -17.26 -18.23
N ARG A 173 4.19 -16.40 -18.20
CA ARG A 173 4.25 -15.28 -17.24
C ARG A 173 3.07 -14.34 -17.43
N GLU A 174 2.73 -14.03 -18.67
CA GLU A 174 1.61 -13.12 -18.96
C GLU A 174 0.27 -13.75 -18.59
N GLN A 175 0.05 -15.03 -18.91
CA GLN A 175 -1.15 -15.76 -18.52
C GLN A 175 -1.34 -15.79 -16.99
N LEU A 176 -0.29 -16.16 -16.24
CA LEU A 176 -0.35 -16.16 -14.78
C LEU A 176 -0.54 -14.76 -14.20
N ARG A 177 0.08 -13.74 -14.81
CA ARG A 177 -0.11 -12.35 -14.41
C ARG A 177 -1.56 -11.91 -14.62
N ARG A 178 -2.17 -12.20 -15.77
CA ARG A 178 -3.58 -11.90 -16.04
C ARG A 178 -4.51 -12.59 -15.05
N ALA A 179 -4.28 -13.88 -14.77
CA ALA A 179 -5.07 -14.62 -13.80
C ALA A 179 -5.07 -13.96 -12.40
N VAL A 180 -3.89 -13.59 -11.88
CA VAL A 180 -3.84 -12.93 -10.56
C VAL A 180 -4.34 -11.48 -10.56
N LEU A 181 -4.29 -10.80 -11.71
CA LEU A 181 -4.91 -9.47 -11.86
C LEU A 181 -6.44 -9.59 -11.81
N THR A 182 -7.01 -10.63 -12.42
CA THR A 182 -8.45 -10.95 -12.29
C THR A 182 -8.82 -11.28 -10.84
N ASP A 183 -8.03 -12.08 -10.13
CA ASP A 183 -8.23 -12.33 -8.69
C ASP A 183 -8.17 -11.04 -7.86
N TRP A 184 -7.27 -10.12 -8.21
CA TRP A 184 -7.16 -8.84 -7.55
C TRP A 184 -8.40 -7.97 -7.82
N LEU A 185 -8.85 -7.87 -9.06
CA LEU A 185 -10.07 -7.16 -9.43
C LEU A 185 -11.31 -7.70 -8.70
N HIS A 186 -11.44 -9.02 -8.58
CA HIS A 186 -12.51 -9.63 -7.79
C HIS A 186 -12.42 -9.25 -6.31
N SER A 187 -11.24 -9.30 -5.71
CA SER A 187 -11.06 -8.91 -4.30
C SER A 187 -11.42 -7.44 -4.03
N LEU A 188 -11.22 -6.56 -5.02
CA LEU A 188 -11.62 -5.16 -4.96
C LEU A 188 -13.15 -4.96 -4.98
N GLY A 189 -13.94 -5.99 -5.25
CA GLY A 189 -15.41 -5.95 -5.16
C GLY A 189 -15.96 -5.88 -3.73
N SER A 190 -15.14 -6.16 -2.72
CA SER A 190 -15.51 -6.04 -1.31
C SER A 190 -14.34 -5.50 -0.49
N PRO A 191 -13.93 -4.24 -0.74
CA PRO A 191 -12.76 -3.67 -0.10
C PRO A 191 -13.03 -3.40 1.37
N THR A 192 -11.97 -3.39 2.18
CA THR A 192 -12.08 -3.07 3.62
C THR A 192 -12.21 -1.57 3.88
N ALA A 193 -11.71 -0.74 2.96
CA ALA A 193 -11.73 0.72 3.04
C ALA A 193 -11.43 1.34 1.68
N GLY A 194 -11.87 2.59 1.47
CA GLY A 194 -11.72 3.29 0.18
C GLY A 194 -12.77 2.85 -0.86
N HIS A 195 -13.95 2.44 -0.38
CA HIS A 195 -15.06 1.92 -1.18
C HIS A 195 -15.36 2.77 -2.43
N GLU A 196 -15.53 4.08 -2.27
CA GLU A 196 -15.90 4.98 -3.38
C GLU A 196 -14.82 5.05 -4.47
N LEU A 197 -13.56 5.25 -4.07
CA LEU A 197 -12.43 5.27 -5.00
C LEU A 197 -12.27 3.94 -5.74
N ILE A 198 -12.33 2.82 -5.00
CA ILE A 198 -12.17 1.49 -5.58
C ILE A 198 -13.32 1.21 -6.56
N ALA A 199 -14.56 1.52 -6.18
CA ALA A 199 -15.73 1.39 -7.05
C ALA A 199 -15.59 2.24 -8.32
N ALA A 200 -15.01 3.43 -8.24
CA ALA A 200 -14.80 4.31 -9.40
C ALA A 200 -13.69 3.82 -10.35
N ILE A 201 -12.64 3.15 -9.84
CA ILE A 201 -11.56 2.60 -10.68
C ILE A 201 -11.92 1.25 -11.29
N ARG A 202 -12.69 0.40 -10.60
CA ARG A 202 -12.99 -0.98 -11.03
C ARG A 202 -13.49 -1.11 -12.47
N PRO A 203 -14.40 -0.27 -12.98
CA PRO A 203 -14.88 -0.35 -14.36
C PRO A 203 -13.77 -0.13 -15.41
N VAL A 204 -12.74 0.65 -15.07
CA VAL A 204 -11.60 0.97 -15.93
C VAL A 204 -10.30 0.33 -15.43
N PHE A 205 -10.40 -0.78 -14.69
CA PHE A 205 -9.26 -1.37 -13.96
C PHE A 205 -8.06 -1.70 -14.85
N TRP A 206 -8.29 -2.28 -16.03
CA TRP A 206 -7.23 -2.66 -16.96
C TRP A 206 -6.52 -1.42 -17.52
N ASP A 207 -7.29 -0.49 -18.09
CA ASP A 207 -6.77 0.77 -18.62
C ASP A 207 -6.07 1.60 -17.53
N TRP A 208 -6.59 1.57 -16.30
CA TRP A 208 -5.98 2.21 -15.14
C TRP A 208 -4.59 1.65 -14.81
N LEU A 209 -4.36 0.35 -14.97
CA LEU A 209 -3.05 -0.28 -14.74
C LEU A 209 -2.10 -0.11 -15.92
N GLU A 210 -2.63 0.02 -17.15
CA GLU A 210 -1.86 0.07 -18.39
C GLU A 210 -1.55 1.51 -18.89
N ARG A 211 -2.23 2.52 -18.34
CA ARG A 211 -2.01 3.93 -18.69
C ARG A 211 -0.54 4.33 -18.60
N ARG A 212 -0.12 5.15 -19.57
CA ARG A 212 1.27 5.60 -19.73
C ARG A 212 1.50 7.03 -19.25
N HIS A 213 0.43 7.81 -19.12
CA HIS A 213 0.43 9.16 -18.58
C HIS A 213 -0.09 9.17 -17.14
N GLY A 214 0.02 10.34 -16.50
CA GLY A 214 -0.64 10.62 -15.24
C GLY A 214 0.19 10.25 -14.01
N VAL A 215 0.95 11.22 -13.48
CA VAL A 215 1.66 11.08 -12.21
C VAL A 215 0.81 11.65 -11.09
N PHE A 216 0.78 10.97 -9.94
CA PHE A 216 0.12 11.48 -8.75
C PHE A 216 0.91 12.63 -8.13
N SER A 217 0.22 13.76 -7.97
CA SER A 217 0.64 14.82 -7.07
C SER A 217 0.08 14.57 -5.66
N TYR A 218 0.63 15.27 -4.67
CA TYR A 218 0.12 15.21 -3.29
C TYR A 218 -1.36 15.58 -3.23
N ARG A 219 -1.77 16.63 -3.95
CA ARG A 219 -3.12 17.19 -3.88
C ARG A 219 -4.13 16.40 -4.69
N LEU A 220 -3.73 15.88 -5.85
CA LEU A 220 -4.55 14.92 -6.60
C LEU A 220 -4.89 13.69 -5.74
N THR A 221 -3.91 13.16 -5.02
CA THR A 221 -4.15 12.02 -4.13
C THR A 221 -5.05 12.37 -2.95
N GLN A 222 -4.98 13.59 -2.40
CA GLN A 222 -5.92 14.02 -1.36
C GLN A 222 -7.36 13.93 -1.85
N VAL A 223 -7.64 14.54 -3.00
CA VAL A 223 -8.98 14.56 -3.60
C VAL A 223 -9.48 13.15 -3.88
N LEU A 224 -8.69 12.30 -4.55
CA LEU A 224 -9.14 10.96 -4.92
C LEU A 224 -9.34 10.01 -3.72
N THR A 225 -8.66 10.27 -2.60
CA THR A 225 -8.76 9.40 -1.42
C THR A 225 -9.67 9.95 -0.33
N GLY A 226 -10.05 11.23 -0.39
CA GLY A 226 -10.67 11.95 0.72
C GLY A 226 -9.76 12.11 1.94
N HIS A 227 -8.46 11.82 1.81
CA HIS A 227 -7.48 11.97 2.90
C HIS A 227 -6.66 13.23 2.66
N GLY A 228 -7.08 14.35 3.25
CA GLY A 228 -6.49 15.64 2.97
C GLY A 228 -7.02 16.76 3.86
N CYS A 229 -6.84 18.00 3.41
CA CYS A 229 -7.35 19.19 4.06
C CYS A 229 -8.88 19.34 3.87
N PHE A 230 -9.64 18.35 4.34
CA PHE A 230 -11.10 18.32 4.35
C PHE A 230 -11.59 18.28 5.81
N GLY A 231 -12.56 19.11 6.18
CA GLY A 231 -13.10 19.18 7.54
C GLY A 231 -13.43 17.80 8.13
N LYS A 232 -14.17 16.95 7.41
CA LYS A 232 -14.53 15.58 7.81
C LYS A 232 -13.29 14.73 8.11
N TYR A 233 -12.28 14.80 7.26
CA TYR A 233 -11.03 14.07 7.45
C TYR A 233 -10.24 14.60 8.66
N LEU A 234 -10.08 15.92 8.76
CA LEU A 234 -9.34 16.58 9.81
C LEU A 234 -9.96 16.34 11.18
N CYS A 235 -11.29 16.38 11.28
CA CYS A 235 -12.04 16.02 12.48
C CYS A 235 -11.79 14.57 12.88
N ARG A 236 -11.90 13.62 11.93
CA ARG A 236 -11.64 12.19 12.18
C ARG A 236 -10.25 11.91 12.76
N ILE A 237 -9.24 12.71 12.38
CA ILE A 237 -7.87 12.55 12.89
C ILE A 237 -7.54 13.48 14.07
N GLY A 238 -8.56 14.11 14.68
CA GLY A 238 -8.43 14.96 15.86
C GLY A 238 -7.70 16.29 15.60
N ARG A 239 -7.72 16.79 14.36
CA ARG A 239 -7.10 18.08 13.99
C ARG A 239 -8.08 19.24 13.99
N GLU A 240 -9.36 18.98 13.73
CA GLU A 240 -10.47 19.93 13.79
C GLU A 240 -11.52 19.42 14.78
N LEU A 241 -12.32 20.34 15.33
CA LEU A 241 -13.42 19.98 16.25
C LEU A 241 -14.68 19.51 15.49
N THR A 242 -14.86 20.02 14.26
CA THR A 242 -16.05 19.78 13.43
C THR A 242 -15.66 19.30 12.05
N GLY A 243 -16.58 18.56 11.41
CA GLY A 243 -16.43 18.08 10.03
C GLY A 243 -16.73 19.12 8.95
N GLY A 244 -17.16 20.34 9.31
CA GLY A 244 -17.68 21.35 8.40
C GLY A 244 -16.65 21.99 7.46
N CYS A 245 -17.17 22.58 6.39
CA CYS A 245 -16.38 23.32 5.42
C CYS A 245 -16.00 24.70 5.98
N HIS A 246 -14.75 25.10 5.79
CA HIS A 246 -14.30 26.44 6.17
C HIS A 246 -14.44 27.47 5.04
N HIS A 247 -14.94 27.05 3.87
CA HIS A 247 -15.09 27.90 2.69
C HIS A 247 -16.56 28.13 2.31
N CYS A 248 -17.49 27.46 2.98
CA CYS A 248 -18.93 27.64 2.82
C CYS A 248 -19.67 27.12 4.06
N ALA A 249 -21.00 27.25 4.11
CA ALA A 249 -21.81 26.84 5.26
C ALA A 249 -22.11 25.33 5.35
N ASN A 250 -21.50 24.49 4.51
CA ASN A 250 -21.80 23.05 4.51
C ASN A 250 -21.24 22.37 5.78
N PRO A 251 -22.05 21.59 6.52
CA PRO A 251 -21.63 20.94 7.76
C PRO A 251 -20.71 19.73 7.57
N GLU A 252 -20.57 19.22 6.34
CA GLU A 252 -19.66 18.12 6.00
C GLU A 252 -18.75 18.49 4.82
N ASP A 253 -17.47 18.69 5.11
CA ASP A 253 -16.44 18.89 4.09
C ASP A 253 -15.67 17.61 3.85
N ASP A 254 -15.98 16.96 2.73
CA ASP A 254 -15.20 15.87 2.15
C ASP A 254 -14.79 16.19 0.71
N ALA A 255 -14.08 15.25 0.08
CA ALA A 255 -13.62 15.43 -1.29
C ALA A 255 -14.78 15.58 -2.28
N LYS A 256 -15.90 14.88 -2.05
CA LYS A 256 -17.09 14.99 -2.90
C LYS A 256 -17.68 16.39 -2.80
N HIS A 257 -17.89 16.90 -1.58
CA HIS A 257 -18.33 18.27 -1.38
C HIS A 257 -17.40 19.27 -2.09
N THR A 258 -16.09 19.14 -1.92
CA THR A 258 -15.11 20.02 -2.55
C THR A 258 -15.20 19.97 -4.09
N LEU A 259 -15.30 18.76 -4.66
CA LEU A 259 -15.32 18.52 -6.10
C LEU A 259 -16.62 18.93 -6.79
N LEU A 260 -17.76 18.75 -6.11
CA LEU A 260 -19.08 18.80 -6.76
C LEU A 260 -19.92 19.98 -6.31
N ASP A 261 -19.85 20.35 -5.03
CA ASP A 261 -20.91 21.14 -4.39
C ASP A 261 -20.43 22.49 -3.86
N CYS A 262 -19.16 22.58 -3.44
CA CYS A 262 -18.67 23.74 -2.72
C CYS A 262 -18.73 25.00 -3.60
N PRO A 263 -19.46 26.06 -3.17
CA PRO A 263 -19.61 27.27 -3.97
C PRO A 263 -18.30 28.06 -4.11
N ALA A 264 -17.39 27.92 -3.14
CA ALA A 264 -16.07 28.57 -3.18
C ALA A 264 -15.23 28.16 -4.39
N TRP A 265 -15.45 26.95 -4.93
CA TRP A 265 -14.70 26.40 -6.07
C TRP A 265 -15.55 26.35 -7.35
N ALA A 266 -16.63 27.12 -7.43
CA ALA A 266 -17.56 27.07 -8.56
C ALA A 266 -16.88 27.46 -9.89
N ASN A 267 -16.00 28.47 -9.87
CA ASN A 267 -15.26 28.89 -11.06
C ASN A 267 -14.27 27.81 -11.50
N ASP A 268 -13.41 27.34 -10.58
CA ASP A 268 -12.46 26.25 -10.88
C ASP A 268 -13.16 24.99 -11.38
N ARG A 269 -14.34 24.69 -10.83
CA ARG A 269 -15.16 23.54 -11.24
C ARG A 269 -15.75 23.71 -12.63
N ARG A 270 -16.20 24.93 -13.01
CA ARG A 270 -16.66 25.20 -14.38
C ARG A 270 -15.53 24.99 -15.39
N ASP A 271 -14.33 25.47 -15.09
CA ASP A 271 -13.16 25.28 -15.95
C ASP A 271 -12.80 23.79 -16.07
N LEU A 272 -12.86 23.05 -14.96
CA LEU A 272 -12.67 21.61 -14.97
C LEU A 272 -13.70 20.91 -15.87
N VAL A 273 -14.99 21.24 -15.73
CA VAL A 273 -16.07 20.67 -16.57
C VAL A 273 -15.82 20.94 -18.06
N ALA A 274 -15.42 22.15 -18.42
CA ALA A 274 -15.10 22.50 -19.80
C ALA A 274 -13.95 21.65 -20.37
N ASN A 275 -12.92 21.36 -19.56
CA ASN A 275 -11.79 20.51 -19.96
C ASN A 275 -12.13 18.99 -19.97
N LEU A 276 -13.25 18.61 -19.38
CA LEU A 276 -13.80 17.25 -19.36
C LEU A 276 -15.01 17.11 -20.30
N ASP A 277 -14.99 17.85 -21.42
CA ASP A 277 -15.99 17.76 -22.49
C ASP A 277 -17.43 18.08 -22.03
N GLY A 278 -17.58 18.93 -21.01
CA GLY A 278 -18.88 19.34 -20.48
C GLY A 278 -19.61 18.25 -19.67
N GLN A 279 -18.97 17.13 -19.36
CA GLN A 279 -19.60 16.04 -18.64
C GLN A 279 -19.87 16.41 -17.17
N ALA A 280 -21.01 15.93 -16.64
CA ALA A 280 -21.33 16.07 -15.23
C ALA A 280 -20.26 15.39 -14.36
N LEU A 281 -19.76 16.11 -13.35
CA LEU A 281 -18.70 15.58 -12.51
C LEU A 281 -19.23 14.49 -11.57
N SER A 282 -18.53 13.37 -11.58
CA SER A 282 -18.61 12.31 -10.58
C SER A 282 -17.23 11.66 -10.49
N LEU A 283 -16.92 10.99 -9.37
CA LEU A 283 -15.63 10.31 -9.25
C LEU A 283 -15.40 9.28 -10.37
N PRO A 284 -16.38 8.43 -10.76
CA PRO A 284 -16.22 7.52 -11.89
C PRO A 284 -15.98 8.23 -13.24
N ALA A 285 -16.71 9.32 -13.53
CA ALA A 285 -16.53 10.08 -14.77
C ALA A 285 -15.14 10.73 -14.83
N ILE A 286 -14.70 11.34 -13.72
CA ILE A 286 -13.36 11.92 -13.59
C ILE A 286 -12.29 10.86 -13.83
N ILE A 287 -12.39 9.71 -13.17
CA ILE A 287 -11.41 8.62 -13.31
C ILE A 287 -11.37 8.08 -14.74
N SER A 288 -12.54 7.87 -15.36
CA SER A 288 -12.63 7.43 -16.76
C SER A 288 -11.94 8.42 -17.71
N ALA A 289 -12.24 9.72 -17.57
CA ALA A 289 -11.62 10.76 -18.40
C ALA A 289 -10.10 10.84 -18.18
N MET A 290 -9.65 10.80 -16.92
CA MET A 290 -8.22 10.78 -16.56
C MET A 290 -7.46 9.62 -17.20
N VAL A 291 -8.08 8.43 -17.26
CA VAL A 291 -7.50 7.25 -17.88
C VAL A 291 -7.46 7.39 -19.40
N GLY A 292 -8.53 7.88 -20.01
CA GLY A 292 -8.65 7.98 -21.47
C GLY A 292 -7.81 9.08 -22.10
N ARG A 293 -7.57 10.21 -21.42
CA ARG A 293 -6.88 11.38 -22.00
C ARG A 293 -5.86 12.00 -21.05
N GLU A 294 -4.66 12.23 -21.55
CA GLU A 294 -3.60 12.93 -20.80
C GLU A 294 -4.00 14.37 -20.46
N SER A 295 -4.68 15.07 -21.37
CA SER A 295 -5.21 16.41 -21.13
C SER A 295 -6.25 16.45 -19.99
N ALA A 296 -7.13 15.45 -19.89
CA ALA A 296 -8.06 15.32 -18.78
C ALA A 296 -7.33 15.08 -17.45
N TRP A 297 -6.31 14.22 -17.45
CA TRP A 297 -5.47 14.03 -16.26
C TRP A 297 -4.84 15.35 -15.82
N LEU A 298 -4.26 16.10 -16.76
CA LEU A 298 -3.64 17.38 -16.46
C LEU A 298 -4.65 18.40 -15.92
N ALA A 299 -5.84 18.50 -16.52
CA ALA A 299 -6.90 19.38 -16.06
C ALA A 299 -7.35 19.05 -14.62
N VAL A 300 -7.58 17.77 -14.32
CA VAL A 300 -7.94 17.33 -12.97
C VAL A 300 -6.81 17.58 -11.98
N ALA A 301 -5.55 17.33 -12.37
CA ALA A 301 -4.40 17.60 -11.53
C ALA A 301 -4.27 19.09 -11.22
N THR A 302 -4.41 19.97 -12.23
CA THR A 302 -4.38 21.43 -12.06
C THR A 302 -5.48 21.92 -11.14
N TYR A 303 -6.73 21.47 -11.35
CA TYR A 303 -7.84 21.77 -10.45
C TYR A 303 -7.52 21.37 -8.99
N CYS A 304 -7.02 20.14 -8.80
CA CYS A 304 -6.65 19.64 -7.47
C CYS A 304 -5.52 20.48 -6.85
N GLU A 305 -4.53 20.88 -7.62
CA GLU A 305 -3.44 21.74 -7.16
C GLU A 305 -3.95 23.11 -6.70
N THR A 306 -4.79 23.78 -7.49
CA THR A 306 -5.35 25.10 -7.15
C THR A 306 -6.21 25.03 -5.89
N VAL A 307 -7.24 24.18 -5.90
CA VAL A 307 -8.22 24.10 -4.81
C VAL A 307 -7.58 23.62 -3.51
N MET A 308 -6.79 22.55 -3.56
CA MET A 308 -6.20 22.02 -2.32
C MET A 308 -5.07 22.90 -1.79
N SER A 309 -4.34 23.64 -2.64
CA SER A 309 -3.36 24.63 -2.14
C SER A 309 -4.05 25.72 -1.33
N ALA A 310 -5.19 26.22 -1.81
CA ALA A 310 -5.98 27.24 -1.12
C ALA A 310 -6.57 26.70 0.20
N LYS A 311 -7.15 25.49 0.19
CA LYS A 311 -7.63 24.83 1.43
C LYS A 311 -6.50 24.65 2.45
N GLU A 312 -5.34 24.17 2.01
CA GLU A 312 -4.16 24.01 2.87
C GLU A 312 -3.64 25.34 3.41
N ALA A 313 -3.67 26.43 2.62
CA ALA A 313 -3.26 27.76 3.09
C ALA A 313 -4.19 28.26 4.20
N ALA A 314 -5.50 28.17 4.00
CA ALA A 314 -6.49 28.52 5.01
C ALA A 314 -6.35 27.66 6.27
N GLU A 315 -6.04 26.35 6.14
CA GLU A 315 -5.75 25.49 7.28
C GLU A 315 -4.50 25.96 8.05
N ARG A 316 -3.41 26.30 7.35
CA ARG A 316 -2.18 26.80 7.99
C ARG A 316 -2.42 28.08 8.76
N GLU A 317 -3.20 29.02 8.23
CA GLU A 317 -3.57 30.26 8.92
C GLU A 317 -4.31 29.97 10.23
N ARG A 318 -5.28 29.05 10.19
CA ARG A 318 -5.99 28.60 11.40
C ARG A 318 -5.05 27.93 12.40
N GLU A 319 -4.09 27.11 11.95
CA GLU A 319 -3.13 26.47 12.85
C GLU A 319 -2.27 27.48 13.63
N VAL A 320 -1.95 28.64 13.02
CA VAL A 320 -1.17 29.71 13.65
C VAL A 320 -1.99 30.46 14.71
N THR A 321 -3.28 30.69 14.44
CA THR A 321 -4.16 31.50 15.31
C THR A 321 -4.83 30.71 16.44
N THR A 322 -4.74 29.38 16.44
CA THR A 322 -5.43 28.55 17.44
C THR A 322 -4.57 28.32 18.70
N ASP A 323 -5.15 28.53 19.88
CA ASP A 323 -4.55 28.16 21.19
C ASP A 323 -4.61 26.67 21.54
N ASN A 324 -5.06 25.82 20.61
CA ASN A 324 -5.21 24.39 20.84
C ASN A 324 -3.82 23.71 21.01
N PRO A 325 -3.53 23.08 22.17
CA PRO A 325 -2.24 22.46 22.46
C PRO A 325 -1.83 21.39 21.43
N SER A 326 -2.80 20.70 20.84
CA SER A 326 -2.64 19.69 19.79
C SER A 326 -2.01 20.26 18.52
N ARG A 327 -2.31 21.53 18.21
CA ARG A 327 -1.81 22.26 17.03
C ARG A 327 -0.42 22.89 17.30
N ARG A 328 -0.18 23.44 18.50
CA ARG A 328 1.13 24.01 18.90
C ARG A 328 2.30 23.02 18.82
N ARG A 329 2.12 21.76 19.26
CA ARG A 329 3.17 20.71 19.18
C ARG A 329 3.65 20.42 17.75
N ARG A 330 2.87 20.80 16.73
CA ARG A 330 3.18 20.55 15.31
C ARG A 330 3.93 21.70 14.64
N LEU A 331 3.61 22.95 14.96
CA LEU A 331 4.37 24.13 14.51
C LEU A 331 5.87 23.96 14.81
N VAL A 332 6.20 23.46 16.00
CA VAL A 332 7.58 23.19 16.42
C VAL A 332 8.24 22.09 15.57
N ARG A 333 7.54 20.98 15.28
CA ARG A 333 8.07 19.89 14.44
C ARG A 333 8.18 20.23 12.95
N ARG A 334 7.32 21.08 12.42
CA ARG A 334 7.39 21.53 11.00
C ARG A 334 8.48 22.57 10.78
N ARG A 335 8.61 23.58 11.65
CA ARG A 335 9.72 24.55 11.60
C ARG A 335 11.09 23.86 11.63
N GLN A 336 11.25 22.79 12.41
CA GLN A 336 12.47 21.98 12.44
C GLN A 336 12.75 21.22 11.13
N ASN A 337 11.73 20.93 10.31
CA ASN A 337 11.89 20.28 9.01
C ASN A 337 12.11 21.28 7.86
N ASP A 338 11.50 22.47 7.93
CA ASP A 338 11.67 23.54 6.95
C ASP A 338 13.06 24.23 7.08
N LEU A 339 13.70 24.11 8.25
CA LEU A 339 15.07 24.59 8.50
C LEU A 339 16.17 23.59 8.10
N ARG A 340 15.82 22.42 7.55
CA ARG A 340 16.83 21.50 7.00
C ARG A 340 17.16 21.92 5.56
N PRO A 341 18.43 22.23 5.24
CA PRO A 341 18.83 22.52 3.86
C PRO A 341 18.63 21.27 2.97
N PRO A 342 18.49 21.48 1.64
CA PRO A 342 18.06 20.46 0.67
C PRO A 342 18.93 19.21 0.60
#